data_AF-A0A960CJ57-F1
#
_entry.id   AF-A0A960CJ57-F1
#
_cell.length_a   1.000
_cell.length_b   1.000
_cell.length_c   1.000
_cell.angle_alpha   90.00
_cell.angle_beta   90.00
_cell.angle_gamma   90.00
#
_symmetry.space_group_name_H-M   'P 1'
#
loop_
_entity.id
_entity.type
_entity.pdbx_description
1 polymer ?
#
loop_
_entity_poly.entity_id
_entity_poly.type
_entity_poly.pdbx_seq_one_letter_code
_entity_poly.pdbx_strand_id
1 'polypeptide(L)'
;MLGPMDEYPVHQVPQPIAWPGASDRNFYDRSYYNAHDRTGDIFVITGIGYYPNLGVKDAFFLVRRGDVQTAVHLSDAIDQDRLNQHVGAYRV
;
A
#
# COMPACT_ATOMS: atom_id res chain seq x y z
N MET A 1 14.04 -4.32 -12.93
CA MET A 1 14.21 -3.42 -14.09
C MET A 1 14.31 -2.00 -13.55
N LEU A 2 15.07 -1.11 -14.17
CA LEU A 2 15.09 0.30 -13.78
C LEU A 2 13.70 0.90 -14.00
N GLY A 3 13.23 1.71 -13.06
CA GLY A 3 11.94 2.38 -13.11
C GLY A 3 12.07 3.90 -12.94
N PRO A 4 10.98 4.67 -13.11
CA PRO A 4 11.02 6.13 -13.07
C PRO A 4 11.59 6.71 -11.76
N MET A 5 11.44 6.00 -10.64
CA MET A 5 12.00 6.46 -9.37
C MET A 5 13.52 6.37 -9.31
N ASP A 6 14.17 5.59 -10.16
CA ASP A 6 15.63 5.44 -10.17
C ASP A 6 16.36 6.72 -10.62
N GLU A 7 15.65 7.70 -11.17
CA GLU A 7 16.18 9.04 -11.51
C GLU A 7 16.32 9.97 -10.29
N TYR A 8 15.78 9.58 -9.13
CA TYR A 8 15.80 10.38 -7.91
C TYR A 8 16.78 9.78 -6.89
N PRO A 9 17.50 10.61 -6.10
CA PRO A 9 18.47 10.14 -5.13
C PRO A 9 17.80 9.66 -3.83
N VAL A 10 16.93 8.65 -3.92
CA VAL A 10 16.14 8.11 -2.79
C VAL A 10 16.32 6.60 -2.60
N HIS A 11 17.35 6.01 -3.24
CA HIS A 11 17.68 4.61 -3.11
C HIS A 11 18.12 4.24 -1.69
N GLN A 12 17.61 3.11 -1.21
CA GLN A 12 18.03 2.44 0.05
C GLN A 12 19.40 1.74 -0.04
N VAL A 13 19.81 1.29 -1.22
CA VAL A 13 21.05 0.54 -1.53
C VAL A 13 21.49 0.86 -2.97
N PRO A 14 22.74 0.58 -3.40
CA PRO A 14 23.17 0.82 -4.79
C PRO A 14 22.60 -0.23 -5.77
N GLN A 15 21.28 -0.35 -5.82
CA GLN A 15 20.48 -1.24 -6.67
C GLN A 15 19.18 -0.50 -7.07
N PRO A 16 18.46 -0.93 -8.12
CA PRO A 16 17.18 -0.30 -8.49
C PRO A 16 16.18 -0.21 -7.33
N ILE A 17 15.38 0.85 -7.24
CA ILE A 17 14.37 1.04 -6.17
C ILE A 17 13.34 -0.09 -6.10
N ALA A 18 13.11 -0.78 -7.22
CA ALA A 18 12.26 -1.96 -7.27
C ALA A 18 12.78 -3.13 -6.40
N TRP A 19 14.07 -3.15 -6.04
CA TRP A 19 14.72 -4.28 -5.36
C TRP A 19 15.04 -3.94 -3.90
N PRO A 20 14.32 -4.53 -2.92
CA PRO A 20 14.62 -4.41 -1.49
C PRO A 20 16.07 -4.77 -1.16
N GLY A 21 16.72 -3.95 -0.31
CA GLY A 21 18.04 -4.29 0.22
C GLY A 21 17.95 -5.36 1.30
N ALA A 22 16.84 -5.40 2.02
CA ALA A 22 16.52 -6.43 3.01
C ALA A 22 15.76 -7.59 2.37
N SER A 23 16.10 -8.82 2.75
CA SER A 23 15.32 -10.02 2.42
C SER A 23 14.13 -10.25 3.37
N ASP A 24 13.92 -9.35 4.34
CA ASP A 24 12.79 -9.44 5.27
C ASP A 24 11.46 -9.38 4.50
N ARG A 25 10.59 -10.35 4.76
CA ARG A 25 9.24 -10.40 4.18
C ARG A 25 8.39 -9.18 4.55
N ASN A 26 8.74 -8.49 5.65
CA ASN A 26 8.06 -7.29 6.13
C ASN A 26 8.63 -5.99 5.53
N PHE A 27 9.49 -6.06 4.50
CA PHE A 27 9.82 -4.88 3.72
C PHE A 27 8.62 -4.46 2.86
N TYR A 28 8.10 -3.26 3.08
CA TYR A 28 6.96 -2.72 2.34
C TYR A 28 6.98 -1.20 2.25
N ASP A 29 6.30 -0.70 1.21
CA ASP A 29 5.84 0.68 1.12
C ASP A 29 4.33 0.69 1.33
N ARG A 30 3.80 1.72 2.01
CA ARG A 30 2.38 1.78 2.34
C ARG A 30 1.86 3.19 2.39
N SER A 31 0.67 3.38 1.83
CA SER A 31 -0.18 4.54 2.09
C SER A 31 -1.23 4.14 3.13
N TYR A 32 -1.38 4.96 4.18
CA TYR A 32 -2.33 4.73 5.26
C TYR A 32 -3.13 6.00 5.52
N TYR A 33 -4.45 5.90 5.42
CA TYR A 33 -5.37 7.01 5.58
C TYR A 33 -6.39 6.69 6.66
N ASN A 34 -6.66 7.66 7.50
CA ASN A 34 -7.79 7.63 8.42
C ASN A 34 -8.66 8.88 8.22
N ALA A 35 -9.96 8.70 8.27
CA ALA A 35 -10.93 9.78 8.24
C ALA A 35 -12.03 9.51 9.26
N HIS A 36 -12.62 10.57 9.78
CA HIS A 36 -13.78 10.49 10.65
C HIS A 36 -14.70 11.66 10.35
N ASP A 37 -15.98 11.46 10.61
CA ASP A 37 -16.94 12.54 10.51
C ASP A 37 -16.88 13.45 11.75
N ARG A 38 -17.61 14.56 11.74
CA ARG A 38 -17.58 15.53 12.84
C ARG A 38 -18.32 15.07 14.08
N THR A 39 -19.18 14.05 13.98
CA THR A 39 -19.94 13.51 15.11
C THR A 39 -19.15 12.42 15.84
N GLY A 40 -18.26 11.70 15.14
CA GLY A 40 -17.54 10.55 15.65
C GLY A 40 -18.26 9.21 15.44
N ASP A 41 -19.43 9.24 14.81
CA ASP A 41 -20.23 8.04 14.50
C ASP A 41 -19.62 7.21 13.37
N ILE A 42 -18.88 7.85 12.46
CA ILE A 42 -18.22 7.21 11.32
C ILE A 42 -16.71 7.35 11.44
N PHE A 43 -16.02 6.21 11.37
CA PHE A 43 -14.56 6.17 11.25
C PHE A 43 -14.18 5.29 10.06
N VAL A 44 -13.28 5.77 9.21
CA VAL A 44 -12.76 5.05 8.05
C VAL A 44 -11.27 4.91 8.17
N ILE A 45 -10.76 3.72 7.90
CA ILE A 45 -9.34 3.50 7.60
C ILE A 45 -9.24 2.85 6.24
N THR A 46 -8.33 3.32 5.41
CA THR A 46 -8.06 2.71 4.12
C THR A 46 -6.60 2.90 3.73
N GLY A 47 -6.10 2.02 2.88
CA GLY A 47 -4.74 2.11 2.41
C GLY A 47 -4.38 0.98 1.47
N ILE A 48 -3.17 1.08 0.95
CA ILE A 48 -2.52 0.11 0.07
C ILE A 48 -1.10 -0.16 0.56
N GLY A 49 -0.69 -1.41 0.54
CA GLY A 49 0.70 -1.84 0.76
C GLY A 49 1.27 -2.53 -0.47
N TYR A 50 2.55 -2.28 -0.73
CA TYR A 50 3.30 -2.87 -1.83
C TYR A 50 4.46 -3.71 -1.25
N TYR A 51 4.42 -5.03 -1.44
CA TYR A 51 5.26 -6.01 -0.74
C TYR A 51 6.17 -6.75 -1.73
N PRO A 52 7.32 -6.18 -2.11
CA PRO A 52 8.20 -6.74 -3.13
C PRO A 52 8.73 -8.14 -2.83
N ASN A 53 9.09 -8.42 -1.57
CA ASN A 53 9.59 -9.74 -1.18
C ASN A 53 8.49 -10.81 -1.09
N LEU A 54 7.23 -10.40 -0.98
CA LEU A 54 6.08 -11.32 -1.00
C LEU A 54 5.45 -11.46 -2.39
N GLY A 55 5.79 -10.57 -3.32
CA GLY A 55 5.26 -10.57 -4.69
C GLY A 55 3.81 -10.09 -4.79
N VAL A 56 3.30 -9.39 -3.78
CA VAL A 56 1.89 -8.96 -3.71
C VAL A 56 1.77 -7.46 -3.43
N LYS A 57 0.62 -6.91 -3.82
CA LYS A 57 0.12 -5.62 -3.35
C LYS A 57 -1.28 -5.84 -2.79
N ASP A 58 -1.53 -5.30 -1.60
CA ASP A 58 -2.80 -5.47 -0.90
C ASP A 58 -3.40 -4.12 -0.58
N ALA A 59 -4.72 -4.03 -0.64
CA ALA A 59 -5.46 -2.85 -0.22
C ALA A 59 -6.58 -3.24 0.75
N PHE A 60 -6.99 -2.26 1.54
CA PHE A 60 -8.09 -2.44 2.47
C PHE A 60 -8.95 -1.19 2.58
N PHE A 61 -10.22 -1.41 2.89
CA PHE A 61 -11.14 -0.38 3.30
C PHE A 61 -11.91 -0.90 4.51
N LEU A 62 -11.85 -0.16 5.61
CA LEU A 62 -12.58 -0.43 6.83
C LEU A 62 -13.43 0.78 7.17
N VAL A 63 -14.71 0.55 7.43
CA VAL A 63 -15.63 1.56 7.97
C VAL A 63 -16.27 1.06 9.26
N ARG A 64 -16.23 1.89 10.29
CA ARG A 64 -16.94 1.73 11.55
C ARG A 64 -18.16 2.63 11.58
N ARG A 65 -19.33 2.09 11.93
CA ARG A 65 -20.59 2.81 12.15
C ARG A 65 -21.22 2.31 13.43
N GLY A 66 -21.26 3.14 14.48
CA GLY A 66 -21.59 2.66 15.82
C GLY A 66 -20.66 1.50 16.21
N ASP A 67 -21.17 0.40 16.76
CA ASP A 67 -20.30 -0.70 17.22
C ASP A 67 -19.96 -1.74 16.14
N VAL A 68 -20.33 -1.49 14.89
CA VAL A 68 -20.08 -2.42 13.78
C VAL A 68 -18.95 -1.92 12.89
N GLN A 69 -17.99 -2.80 12.61
CA GLN A 69 -16.94 -2.60 11.61
C GLN A 69 -17.21 -3.48 10.39
N THR A 70 -17.10 -2.90 9.20
CA THR A 70 -17.15 -3.62 7.92
C THR A 70 -15.82 -3.42 7.21
N ALA A 71 -15.17 -4.53 6.86
CA ALA A 71 -13.87 -4.53 6.18
C ALA A 71 -13.98 -5.18 4.80
N VAL A 72 -13.31 -4.58 3.83
CA VAL A 72 -13.07 -5.14 2.49
C VAL A 72 -11.56 -5.24 2.32
N HIS A 73 -11.10 -6.39 1.86
CA HIS A 73 -9.71 -6.65 1.53
C HIS A 73 -9.59 -6.96 0.05
N LEU A 74 -8.59 -6.38 -0.59
CA LEU A 74 -8.25 -6.62 -1.99
C LEU A 74 -6.77 -7.01 -2.06
N SER A 75 -6.44 -7.89 -3.00
CA SER A 75 -5.06 -8.35 -3.24
C SER A 75 -4.85 -8.50 -4.73
N ASP A 76 -3.62 -8.26 -5.17
CA ASP A 76 -3.17 -8.43 -6.55
C ASP A 76 -1.68 -8.77 -6.58
N ALA A 77 -1.23 -9.34 -7.69
CA ALA A 77 0.19 -9.57 -7.92
C ALA A 77 0.92 -8.24 -8.11
N ILE A 78 2.19 -8.21 -7.72
CA ILE A 78 3.05 -7.05 -7.95
C ILE A 78 3.30 -6.87 -9.45
N ASP A 79 3.25 -5.62 -9.92
CA ASP A 79 3.43 -5.25 -11.34
C ASP A 79 4.80 -4.63 -11.64
N GLN A 80 5.67 -4.53 -10.63
CA GLN A 80 6.97 -3.85 -10.69
C GLN A 80 6.87 -2.34 -10.94
N ASP A 81 5.69 -1.74 -10.77
CA ASP A 81 5.46 -0.31 -10.87
C ASP A 81 4.88 0.24 -9.55
N ARG A 82 5.79 0.68 -8.68
CA ARG A 82 5.44 1.29 -7.39
C ARG A 82 4.67 2.61 -7.52
N LEU A 83 4.69 3.26 -8.69
CA LEU A 83 3.92 4.48 -8.94
C LEU A 83 2.46 4.14 -9.31
N ASN A 84 2.20 2.90 -9.73
CA ASN A 84 0.85 2.39 -9.98
C ASN A 84 0.18 1.92 -8.68
N GLN A 85 -0.28 2.87 -7.85
CA GLN A 85 -0.92 2.60 -6.56
C GLN A 85 -2.38 2.10 -6.69
N HIS A 86 -2.53 0.91 -7.26
CA HIS A 86 -3.83 0.30 -7.55
C HIS A 86 -3.84 -1.20 -7.21
N VAL A 87 -4.94 -1.68 -6.62
CA VAL A 87 -5.22 -3.11 -6.36
C VAL A 87 -6.66 -3.43 -6.77
N GLY A 88 -6.84 -4.22 -7.83
CA GLY A 88 -8.16 -4.64 -8.30
C GLY A 88 -9.04 -3.49 -8.81
N ALA A 89 -9.86 -2.89 -7.95
CA ALA A 89 -10.67 -1.69 -8.25
C ALA A 89 -10.39 -0.53 -7.28
N TYR A 90 -9.44 -0.71 -6.37
CA TYR A 90 -9.03 0.28 -5.38
C TYR A 90 -7.81 1.04 -5.90
N ARG A 91 -7.82 2.37 -5.77
CA ARG A 91 -6.68 3.24 -6.11
C ARG A 91 -6.56 4.36 -5.08
N VAL A 92 -5.32 4.79 -4.87
CA VAL A 92 -4.97 6.00 -4.13
C VAL A 92 -4.72 7.12 -5.13
#